data_AF-A0A0G1RTK1-F1
#
_entry.id   AF-A0A0G1RTK1-F1
#
_cell.length_a   1.000
_cell.length_b   1.000
_cell.length_c   1.000
_cell.angle_alpha   90.00
_cell.angle_beta   90.00
_cell.angle_gamma   90.00
#
_symmetry.space_group_name_H-M   'P 1'
#
loop_
_entity.id
_entity.type
_entity.pdbx_description
1 polymer ?
#
loop_
_entity_poly.entity_id
_entity_poly.type
_entity_poly.pdbx_seq_one_letter_code
_entity_poly.pdbx_strand_id
1 'polypeptide(L)'
;MVCAAGGGEEALEGNKMNIKRVGEYGQRYKDEFLISDLGVKAQLLGDWHEGLNFFFRKSFYRGRKDEISDVFRERALEVIQEFDLRNNIRKFKPSEFNKLLKQNRVNNRVDRRMICQSIELIKGKGGLNIVSYSVEQIKKDEVAGVYDELCKIYGVADKIATFFLRDLAIVFGLEGKIDEQDYIYFQPIDTWVRQVAERLKIIDERENNADTIKEKIISATLSEGVSPLLFNAGAWYIGKHSFDLLFNNE
;
A
#
# COMPACT_ATOMS: atom_id res chain seq x y z
N MET A 1 -34.38 38.61 14.35
CA MET A 1 -33.01 38.40 13.87
C MET A 1 -32.31 37.54 14.91
N VAL A 2 -32.45 36.21 14.80
CA VAL A 2 -31.89 35.23 15.73
C VAL A 2 -31.00 34.30 14.91
N CYS A 3 -29.83 34.04 15.47
CA CYS A 3 -28.62 33.53 14.86
C CYS A 3 -28.79 32.15 14.23
N ALA A 4 -28.39 32.01 12.96
CA ALA A 4 -28.19 30.74 12.27
C ALA A 4 -26.68 30.45 12.08
N ALA A 5 -25.88 30.67 13.13
CA ALA A 5 -24.42 30.46 13.10
C ALA A 5 -23.97 29.14 13.77
N GLY A 6 -24.85 28.45 14.51
CA GLY A 6 -24.46 27.28 15.32
C GLY A 6 -24.26 25.96 14.55
N GLY A 7 -24.93 25.77 13.41
CA GLY A 7 -24.88 24.50 12.67
C GLY A 7 -23.58 24.26 11.87
N GLY A 8 -22.79 25.31 11.63
CA GLY A 8 -21.53 25.22 10.88
C GLY A 8 -20.36 24.75 11.74
N GLU A 9 -20.22 25.29 12.95
CA GLU A 9 -19.14 24.94 13.88
C GLU A 9 -19.28 23.53 14.43
N GLU A 10 -20.49 23.08 14.79
CA GLU A 10 -20.72 21.71 15.27
C GLU A 10 -20.43 20.65 14.18
N ALA A 11 -20.78 20.94 12.92
CA ALA A 11 -20.50 20.04 11.80
C ALA A 11 -19.00 19.96 11.47
N LEU A 12 -18.28 21.09 11.59
CA LEU A 12 -16.83 21.14 11.43
C LEU A 12 -16.12 20.37 12.55
N GLU A 13 -16.53 20.56 13.80
CA GLU A 13 -15.94 19.85 14.95
C GLU A 13 -16.23 18.35 14.92
N GLY A 14 -17.43 17.95 14.47
CA GLY A 14 -17.78 16.56 14.21
C GLY A 14 -16.89 15.90 13.14
N ASN A 15 -16.54 16.63 12.09
CA ASN A 15 -15.63 16.13 11.05
C ASN A 15 -14.20 15.92 11.58
N LYS A 16 -13.69 16.82 12.40
CA LYS A 16 -12.36 16.66 13.03
C LYS A 16 -12.30 15.41 13.91
N MET A 17 -13.31 15.20 14.75
CA MET A 17 -13.43 14.00 15.58
C MET A 17 -13.44 12.74 14.73
N ASN A 18 -14.16 12.76 13.60
CA ASN A 18 -14.20 11.63 12.69
C ASN A 18 -12.86 11.37 12.00
N ILE A 19 -12.09 12.40 11.60
CA ILE A 19 -10.74 12.23 11.04
C ILE A 19 -9.83 11.50 12.04
N LYS A 20 -9.87 11.90 13.33
CA LYS A 20 -9.12 11.23 14.40
C LYS A 20 -9.53 9.76 14.56
N ARG A 21 -10.84 9.50 14.57
CA ARG A 21 -11.39 8.14 14.66
C ARG A 21 -10.98 7.27 13.46
N VAL A 22 -10.92 7.83 12.26
CA VAL A 22 -10.38 7.11 11.09
C VAL A 22 -8.91 6.75 11.33
N GLY A 23 -8.10 7.67 11.86
CA GLY A 23 -6.72 7.38 12.25
C GLY A 23 -6.58 6.23 13.26
N GLU A 24 -7.47 6.14 14.24
CA GLU A 24 -7.51 5.03 15.22
C GLU A 24 -7.77 3.66 14.55
N TYR A 25 -8.66 3.61 13.54
CA TYR A 25 -8.82 2.40 12.73
C TYR A 25 -7.57 2.08 11.89
N GLY A 26 -6.75 3.07 11.56
CA GLY A 26 -5.43 2.87 10.97
C GLY A 26 -4.48 2.12 11.91
N GLN A 27 -4.57 2.39 13.20
CA GLN A 27 -3.82 1.66 14.21
C GLN A 27 -4.28 0.19 14.28
N ARG A 28 -5.59 -0.06 14.24
CA ARG A 28 -6.13 -1.44 14.12
C ARG A 28 -5.65 -2.13 12.85
N TYR A 29 -5.65 -1.44 11.71
CA TYR A 29 -5.10 -1.98 10.48
C TYR A 29 -3.64 -2.43 10.64
N LYS A 30 -2.82 -1.58 11.26
CA LYS A 30 -1.42 -1.90 11.52
C LYS A 30 -1.30 -3.14 12.40
N ASP A 31 -2.07 -3.23 13.47
CA ASP A 31 -1.98 -4.32 14.45
C ASP A 31 -2.50 -5.65 13.88
N GLU A 32 -3.60 -5.62 13.13
CA GLU A 32 -4.24 -6.82 12.58
C GLU A 32 -3.61 -7.31 11.26
N PHE A 33 -3.15 -6.40 10.38
CA PHE A 33 -2.70 -6.76 9.03
C PHE A 33 -1.20 -6.60 8.79
N LEU A 34 -0.54 -5.68 9.51
CA LEU A 34 0.87 -5.36 9.27
C LEU A 34 1.81 -5.90 10.35
N ILE A 35 1.28 -6.51 11.42
CA ILE A 35 1.97 -7.14 12.57
C ILE A 35 3.41 -6.65 12.72
N SER A 36 3.56 -5.58 13.50
CA SER A 36 4.77 -4.74 13.55
C SER A 36 5.85 -5.22 14.54
N ASP A 37 5.91 -6.52 14.83
CA ASP A 37 6.94 -7.07 15.73
C ASP A 37 8.34 -7.05 15.08
N LEU A 38 9.37 -7.10 15.92
CA LEU A 38 10.77 -7.05 15.46
C LEU A 38 11.16 -8.25 14.58
N GLY A 39 10.52 -9.40 14.77
CA GLY A 39 10.75 -10.61 13.99
C GLY A 39 10.30 -10.45 12.54
N VAL A 40 9.11 -9.89 12.33
CA VAL A 40 8.58 -9.59 10.99
C VAL A 40 9.47 -8.57 10.26
N LYS A 41 9.93 -7.52 10.94
CA LYS A 41 10.83 -6.51 10.32
C LYS A 41 12.16 -7.13 9.90
N ALA A 42 12.77 -7.95 10.75
CA ALA A 42 14.02 -8.62 10.44
C ALA A 42 13.86 -9.60 9.26
N GLN A 43 12.75 -10.34 9.22
CA GLN A 43 12.42 -11.23 8.12
C GLN A 43 12.23 -10.46 6.81
N LEU A 44 11.45 -9.38 6.80
CA LEU A 44 11.21 -8.56 5.61
C LEU A 44 12.50 -7.91 5.06
N LEU A 45 13.46 -7.55 5.91
CA LEU A 45 14.74 -6.98 5.48
C LEU A 45 15.77 -8.05 5.07
N GLY A 46 15.75 -9.21 5.73
CA GLY A 46 16.74 -10.27 5.56
C GLY A 46 16.40 -11.31 4.50
N ASP A 47 15.11 -11.50 4.20
CA ASP A 47 14.62 -12.51 3.28
C ASP A 47 13.95 -11.88 2.05
N TRP A 48 14.60 -12.06 0.90
CA TRP A 48 14.14 -11.56 -0.38
C TRP A 48 12.81 -12.20 -0.82
N HIS A 49 12.55 -13.46 -0.43
CA HIS A 49 11.31 -14.16 -0.76
C HIS A 49 10.15 -13.53 0.00
N GLU A 50 10.36 -13.23 1.28
CA GLU A 50 9.36 -12.55 2.11
C GLU A 50 9.14 -11.10 1.69
N GLY A 51 10.20 -10.41 1.25
CA GLY A 51 10.07 -9.09 0.65
C GLY A 51 9.18 -9.09 -0.61
N LEU A 52 9.39 -10.07 -1.50
CA LEU A 52 8.53 -10.24 -2.69
C LEU A 52 7.11 -10.64 -2.31
N ASN A 53 6.96 -11.56 -1.35
CA ASN A 53 5.66 -11.97 -0.83
C ASN A 53 4.87 -10.76 -0.29
N PHE A 54 5.51 -9.92 0.51
CA PHE A 54 4.91 -8.69 1.05
C PHE A 54 4.42 -7.75 -0.06
N PHE A 55 5.23 -7.53 -1.10
CA PHE A 55 4.81 -6.75 -2.27
C PHE A 55 3.65 -7.41 -3.03
N PHE A 56 3.69 -8.73 -3.22
CA PHE A 56 2.67 -9.49 -3.94
C PHE A 56 1.33 -9.56 -3.22
N ARG A 57 1.31 -9.44 -1.88
CA ARG A 57 0.08 -9.29 -1.09
C ARG A 57 -0.74 -8.06 -1.47
N LYS A 58 -0.18 -7.09 -2.21
CA LYS A 58 -0.92 -5.93 -2.76
C LYS A 58 -1.13 -6.04 -4.25
N SER A 59 -0.10 -6.44 -5.00
CA SER A 59 -0.12 -6.36 -6.45
C SER A 59 -0.96 -7.45 -7.15
N PHE A 60 -1.26 -8.58 -6.48
CA PHE A 60 -2.12 -9.64 -7.02
C PHE A 60 -3.64 -9.39 -6.87
N TYR A 61 -4.08 -8.46 -6.02
CA TYR A 61 -5.50 -8.30 -5.64
C TYR A 61 -6.22 -7.25 -6.51
N ARG A 62 -6.12 -7.41 -7.83
CA ARG A 62 -6.63 -6.46 -8.83
C ARG A 62 -7.92 -6.99 -9.47
N GLY A 63 -9.07 -6.68 -8.87
CA GLY A 63 -10.39 -6.93 -9.48
C GLY A 63 -10.74 -8.42 -9.63
N ARG A 64 -10.14 -9.27 -8.78
CA ARG A 64 -10.36 -10.71 -8.70
C ARG A 64 -10.71 -11.05 -7.25
N LYS A 65 -11.49 -12.10 -7.05
CA LYS A 65 -11.75 -12.66 -5.71
C LYS A 65 -10.45 -13.03 -4.99
N ASP A 66 -10.36 -12.67 -3.72
CA ASP A 66 -9.15 -12.80 -2.91
C ASP A 66 -8.60 -14.24 -2.95
N GLU A 67 -9.46 -15.26 -2.84
CA GLU A 67 -9.04 -16.67 -2.82
C GLU A 67 -8.35 -17.10 -4.11
N ILE A 68 -8.80 -16.55 -5.26
CA ILE A 68 -8.17 -16.84 -6.54
C ILE A 68 -6.83 -16.11 -6.63
N SER A 69 -6.75 -14.87 -6.13
CA SER A 69 -5.49 -14.12 -6.08
C SER A 69 -4.45 -14.81 -5.20
N ASP A 70 -4.86 -15.39 -4.07
CA ASP A 70 -3.99 -16.20 -3.21
C ASP A 70 -3.39 -17.39 -3.95
N VAL A 71 -4.21 -18.20 -4.62
CA VAL A 71 -3.74 -19.37 -5.39
C VAL A 71 -2.69 -18.98 -6.44
N PHE A 72 -2.87 -17.86 -7.14
CA PHE A 72 -1.89 -17.41 -8.13
C PHE A 72 -0.62 -16.84 -7.50
N ARG A 73 -0.73 -16.14 -6.36
CA ARG A 73 0.41 -15.62 -5.60
C ARG A 73 1.26 -16.76 -5.06
N GLU A 74 0.65 -17.75 -4.43
CA GLU A 74 1.33 -18.92 -3.87
C GLU A 74 2.10 -19.70 -4.94
N ARG A 75 1.46 -20.03 -6.07
CA ARG A 75 2.13 -20.67 -7.20
C ARG A 75 3.29 -19.85 -7.75
N ALA A 76 3.15 -18.52 -7.81
CA ALA A 76 4.23 -17.67 -8.26
C ALA A 76 5.42 -17.72 -7.29
N LEU A 77 5.17 -17.67 -5.98
CA LEU A 77 6.19 -17.75 -4.94
C LEU A 77 6.88 -19.12 -4.91
N GLU A 78 6.14 -20.21 -5.13
CA GLU A 78 6.70 -21.57 -5.29
C GLU A 78 7.66 -21.63 -6.46
N VAL A 79 7.26 -21.15 -7.65
CA VAL A 79 8.13 -21.14 -8.84
C VAL A 79 9.39 -20.31 -8.62
N ILE A 80 9.25 -19.17 -7.96
CA ILE A 80 10.37 -18.28 -7.62
C ILE A 80 11.34 -18.97 -6.64
N GLN A 81 10.80 -19.68 -5.66
CA GLN A 81 11.57 -20.46 -4.67
C GLN A 81 12.31 -21.62 -5.35
N GLU A 82 11.63 -22.41 -6.17
CA GLU A 82 12.21 -23.55 -6.90
C GLU A 82 13.27 -23.13 -7.92
N PHE A 83 13.10 -21.96 -8.55
CA PHE A 83 14.11 -21.39 -9.43
C PHE A 83 15.39 -21.00 -8.67
N ASP A 84 15.32 -20.88 -7.34
CA ASP A 84 16.41 -20.41 -6.49
C ASP A 84 16.96 -19.08 -7.03
N LEU A 85 16.10 -18.06 -6.97
CA LEU A 85 16.39 -16.75 -7.57
C LEU A 85 17.74 -16.20 -7.11
N ARG A 86 18.09 -16.37 -5.83
CA ARG A 86 19.34 -15.90 -5.26
C ARG A 86 20.56 -16.46 -5.98
N ASN A 87 20.58 -17.77 -6.23
CA ASN A 87 21.73 -18.40 -6.88
C ASN A 87 21.65 -18.34 -8.41
N ASN A 88 20.46 -18.17 -8.99
CA ASN A 88 20.25 -18.16 -10.44
C ASN A 88 19.94 -16.76 -11.04
N ILE A 89 20.04 -15.67 -10.27
CA ILE A 89 19.73 -14.30 -10.76
C ILE A 89 20.54 -13.91 -12.00
N ARG A 90 21.79 -14.37 -12.11
CA ARG A 90 22.63 -14.12 -13.31
C ARG A 90 22.08 -14.80 -14.56
N LYS A 91 21.39 -15.93 -14.40
CA LYS A 91 20.75 -16.69 -15.47
C LYS A 91 19.31 -16.24 -15.71
N PHE A 92 18.74 -15.39 -14.86
CA PHE A 92 17.38 -14.91 -15.01
C PHE A 92 17.21 -14.16 -16.33
N LYS A 93 16.35 -14.72 -17.19
CA LYS A 93 15.85 -14.11 -18.41
C LYS A 93 14.32 -14.05 -18.35
N PRO A 94 13.69 -12.87 -18.50
CA PRO A 94 12.24 -12.71 -18.36
C PRO A 94 11.41 -13.64 -19.26
N SER A 95 11.87 -13.88 -20.50
CA SER A 95 11.16 -14.72 -21.48
C SER A 95 11.16 -16.20 -21.10
N GLU A 96 12.28 -16.72 -20.59
CA GLU A 96 12.42 -18.09 -20.11
C GLU A 96 11.64 -18.27 -18.79
N PHE A 97 11.78 -17.33 -17.85
CA PHE A 97 11.06 -17.38 -16.58
C PHE A 97 9.54 -17.27 -16.76
N ASN A 98 9.06 -16.44 -17.70
CA ASN A 98 7.64 -16.40 -18.04
C ASN A 98 7.11 -17.74 -18.59
N LYS A 99 7.93 -18.51 -19.31
CA LYS A 99 7.55 -19.88 -19.75
C LYS A 99 7.45 -20.81 -18.55
N LEU A 100 8.41 -20.75 -17.62
CA LEU A 100 8.41 -21.54 -16.39
C LEU A 100 7.16 -21.25 -15.53
N LEU A 101 6.85 -19.97 -15.31
CA LEU A 101 5.63 -19.56 -14.62
C LEU A 101 4.36 -20.11 -15.28
N LYS A 102 4.29 -20.08 -16.62
CA LYS A 102 3.15 -20.63 -17.37
C LYS A 102 3.04 -22.15 -17.22
N GLN A 103 4.16 -22.88 -17.27
CA GLN A 103 4.20 -24.34 -17.08
C GLN A 103 3.70 -24.73 -15.68
N ASN A 104 4.02 -23.90 -14.68
CA ASN A 104 3.56 -24.05 -13.30
C ASN A 104 2.20 -23.36 -13.01
N ARG A 105 1.35 -23.26 -14.03
CA ARG A 105 -0.07 -22.85 -13.91
C ARG A 105 -0.30 -21.43 -13.38
N VAL A 106 0.69 -20.53 -13.47
CA VAL A 106 0.48 -19.08 -13.34
C VAL A 106 -0.07 -18.57 -14.67
N ASN A 107 -1.35 -18.87 -14.95
CA ASN A 107 -1.95 -18.73 -16.29
C ASN A 107 -2.25 -17.29 -16.70
N ASN A 108 -2.34 -16.36 -15.75
CA ASN A 108 -2.60 -14.96 -16.04
C ASN A 108 -1.34 -14.25 -16.62
N ARG A 109 -1.45 -13.71 -17.83
CA ARG A 109 -0.32 -13.02 -18.51
C ARG A 109 0.11 -11.74 -17.80
N VAL A 110 -0.84 -11.00 -17.21
CA VAL A 110 -0.57 -9.77 -16.45
C VAL A 110 0.27 -10.12 -15.22
N ASP A 111 -0.14 -11.14 -14.47
CA ASP A 111 0.55 -11.59 -13.26
C ASP A 111 1.97 -12.06 -13.59
N ARG A 112 2.15 -12.87 -14.65
CA ARG A 112 3.50 -13.28 -15.08
C ARG A 112 4.40 -12.12 -15.48
N ARG A 113 3.87 -11.12 -16.20
CA ARG A 113 4.64 -9.95 -16.60
C ARG A 113 5.04 -9.11 -15.39
N MET A 114 4.11 -8.91 -14.46
CA MET A 114 4.35 -8.22 -13.19
C MET A 114 5.46 -8.92 -12.40
N ILE A 115 5.40 -10.24 -12.26
CA ILE A 115 6.43 -11.03 -11.57
C ILE A 115 7.80 -10.84 -12.22
N CYS A 116 7.91 -11.02 -13.54
CA CYS A 116 9.18 -10.87 -14.24
C CYS A 116 9.76 -9.46 -14.04
N GLN A 117 8.95 -8.41 -14.17
CA GLN A 117 9.40 -7.03 -13.99
C GLN A 117 9.72 -6.68 -12.54
N SER A 118 9.06 -7.31 -11.57
CA SER A 118 9.41 -7.17 -10.15
C SER A 118 10.80 -7.76 -9.88
N ILE A 119 11.10 -8.92 -10.47
CA ILE A 119 12.44 -9.53 -10.40
C ILE A 119 13.47 -8.67 -11.13
N GLU A 120 13.14 -8.10 -12.29
CA GLU A 120 14.03 -7.18 -13.01
C GLU A 120 14.35 -5.92 -12.17
N LEU A 121 13.36 -5.37 -11.46
CA LEU A 121 13.58 -4.22 -10.58
C LEU A 121 14.61 -4.56 -9.50
N ILE A 122 14.46 -5.68 -8.78
CA ILE A 122 15.38 -6.05 -7.69
C ILE A 122 16.72 -6.61 -8.18
N LYS A 123 16.82 -6.96 -9.47
CA LYS A 123 18.05 -7.47 -10.07
C LYS A 123 19.13 -6.38 -10.01
N GLY A 124 20.18 -6.64 -9.23
CA GLY A 124 21.30 -5.70 -9.04
C GLY A 124 21.09 -4.72 -7.88
N LYS A 125 19.95 -4.78 -7.19
CA LYS A 125 19.74 -4.08 -5.92
C LYS A 125 20.19 -4.97 -4.76
N GLY A 126 20.79 -4.37 -3.73
CA GLY A 126 21.42 -5.08 -2.62
C GLY A 126 20.49 -6.14 -2.01
N GLY A 127 20.90 -7.41 -2.05
CA GLY A 127 20.14 -8.52 -1.46
C GLY A 127 18.95 -9.04 -2.27
N LEU A 128 18.68 -8.53 -3.48
CA LEU A 128 17.49 -8.89 -4.29
C LEU A 128 16.17 -8.65 -3.53
N ASN A 129 16.17 -7.75 -2.56
CA ASN A 129 15.03 -7.55 -1.68
C ASN A 129 14.37 -6.21 -1.96
N ILE A 130 13.14 -6.25 -2.49
CA ILE A 130 12.36 -5.06 -2.81
C ILE A 130 12.06 -4.21 -1.56
N VAL A 131 11.87 -4.85 -0.41
CA VAL A 131 11.59 -4.15 0.86
C VAL A 131 12.83 -3.43 1.35
N SER A 132 13.97 -4.12 1.46
CA SER A 132 15.23 -3.50 1.92
C SER A 132 15.62 -2.34 1.02
N TYR A 133 15.52 -2.53 -0.30
CA TYR A 133 15.73 -1.46 -1.26
C TYR A 133 14.82 -0.26 -0.99
N SER A 134 13.49 -0.45 -0.97
CA SER A 134 12.55 0.66 -0.78
C SER A 134 12.72 1.35 0.56
N VAL A 135 12.96 0.62 1.65
CA VAL A 135 13.19 1.18 2.99
C VAL A 135 14.47 2.02 3.03
N GLU A 136 15.55 1.56 2.40
CA GLU A 136 16.79 2.34 2.31
C GLU A 136 16.59 3.65 1.55
N GLN A 137 15.85 3.62 0.46
CA GLN A 137 15.58 4.82 -0.35
C GLN A 137 14.64 5.80 0.35
N ILE A 138 13.61 5.32 1.06
CA ILE A 138 12.75 6.19 1.91
C ILE A 138 13.62 6.90 2.96
N LYS A 139 14.54 6.19 3.61
CA LYS A 139 15.44 6.78 4.63
C LYS A 139 16.41 7.81 4.06
N LYS A 140 16.67 7.79 2.74
CA LYS A 140 17.55 8.72 2.03
C LYS A 140 16.81 9.88 1.37
N ASP A 141 15.50 9.99 1.57
CA ASP A 141 14.67 11.00 0.88
C ASP A 141 14.63 10.80 -0.65
N GLU A 142 14.68 9.53 -1.09
CA GLU A 142 14.70 9.15 -2.52
C GLU A 142 13.44 8.35 -2.91
N VAL A 143 12.32 8.54 -2.21
CA VAL A 143 11.10 7.74 -2.38
C VAL A 143 10.44 7.95 -3.75
N ALA A 144 10.50 9.16 -4.31
CA ALA A 144 9.98 9.46 -5.65
C ALA A 144 10.58 8.52 -6.72
N GLY A 145 11.89 8.26 -6.63
CA GLY A 145 12.58 7.34 -7.55
C GLY A 145 12.10 5.89 -7.39
N VAL A 146 11.83 5.45 -6.17
CA VAL A 146 11.24 4.12 -5.92
C VAL A 146 9.83 4.03 -6.49
N TYR A 147 9.01 5.05 -6.24
CA TYR A 147 7.65 5.13 -6.78
C TYR A 147 7.65 5.02 -8.32
N ASP A 148 8.53 5.75 -9.00
CA ASP A 148 8.66 5.70 -10.46
C ASP A 148 9.08 4.32 -10.98
N GLU A 149 9.99 3.64 -10.27
CA GLU A 149 10.38 2.27 -10.62
C GLU A 149 9.24 1.28 -10.41
N LEU A 150 8.49 1.39 -9.32
CA LEU A 150 7.33 0.54 -9.03
C LEU A 150 6.24 0.73 -10.10
N CYS A 151 5.96 1.97 -10.50
CA CYS A 151 4.96 2.29 -11.53
C CYS A 151 5.33 1.79 -12.94
N LYS A 152 6.60 1.42 -13.18
CA LYS A 152 7.04 0.77 -14.43
C LYS A 152 6.72 -0.74 -14.46
N ILE A 153 6.41 -1.35 -13.32
CA ILE A 153 5.99 -2.76 -13.25
C ILE A 153 4.57 -2.88 -13.79
N TYR A 154 4.34 -3.83 -14.69
CA TYR A 154 3.08 -3.97 -15.40
C TYR A 154 1.93 -4.29 -14.45
N GLY A 155 0.92 -3.42 -14.50
CA GLY A 155 -0.26 -3.46 -13.66
C GLY A 155 0.03 -3.09 -12.19
N VAL A 156 1.19 -2.52 -11.89
CA VAL A 156 1.46 -1.75 -10.67
C VAL A 156 1.39 -0.30 -11.09
N ALA A 157 0.25 0.34 -10.82
CA ALA A 157 0.07 1.76 -11.01
C ALA A 157 0.09 2.48 -9.65
N ASP A 158 -0.13 3.79 -9.67
CA ASP A 158 -0.14 4.69 -8.51
C ASP A 158 -0.69 4.03 -7.23
N LYS A 159 -1.94 3.55 -7.27
CA LYS A 159 -2.59 2.92 -6.13
C LYS A 159 -1.77 1.79 -5.49
N ILE A 160 -1.19 0.89 -6.29
CA ILE A 160 -0.46 -0.27 -5.74
C ILE A 160 0.92 0.14 -5.25
N ALA A 161 1.60 1.04 -5.97
CA ALA A 161 2.89 1.57 -5.56
C ALA A 161 2.78 2.29 -4.21
N THR A 162 1.82 3.20 -4.09
CA THR A 162 1.55 3.95 -2.85
C THR A 162 1.05 3.06 -1.71
N PHE A 163 0.24 2.01 -1.98
CA PHE A 163 -0.13 1.01 -0.96
C PHE A 163 1.10 0.32 -0.36
N PHE A 164 2.01 -0.13 -1.22
CA PHE A 164 3.23 -0.81 -0.77
C PHE A 164 4.12 0.14 0.03
N LEU A 165 4.35 1.36 -0.45
CA LEU A 165 5.18 2.35 0.23
C LEU A 165 4.58 2.77 1.59
N ARG A 166 3.26 3.01 1.65
CA ARG A 166 2.53 3.31 2.90
C ARG A 166 2.75 2.23 3.94
N ASP A 167 2.56 0.96 3.56
CA ASP A 167 2.67 -0.15 4.49
C ASP A 167 4.11 -0.34 4.97
N LEU A 168 5.11 -0.11 4.10
CA LEU A 168 6.50 -0.07 4.53
C LEU A 168 6.77 1.04 5.53
N ALA A 169 6.29 2.26 5.28
CA ALA A 169 6.48 3.37 6.20
C ALA A 169 5.85 3.09 7.57
N ILE A 170 4.67 2.47 7.61
CA ILE A 170 4.01 2.07 8.86
C ILE A 170 4.78 0.96 9.58
N VAL A 171 5.14 -0.12 8.88
CA VAL A 171 5.86 -1.28 9.44
C VAL A 171 7.20 -0.85 10.03
N PHE A 172 7.96 -0.04 9.29
CA PHE A 172 9.31 0.37 9.68
C PHE A 172 9.36 1.65 10.51
N GLY A 173 8.22 2.29 10.80
CA GLY A 173 8.15 3.51 11.60
C GLY A 173 8.90 4.68 10.94
N LEU A 174 8.73 4.83 9.62
CA LEU A 174 9.48 5.81 8.81
C LEU A 174 8.77 7.15 8.67
N GLU A 175 7.59 7.34 9.27
CA GLU A 175 6.80 8.55 9.09
C GLU A 175 7.55 9.83 9.47
N GLY A 176 8.33 9.81 10.55
CA GLY A 176 9.20 10.94 10.93
C GLY A 176 10.40 11.19 10.01
N LYS A 177 10.49 10.49 8.87
CA LYS A 177 11.48 10.67 7.81
C LYS A 177 10.84 11.10 6.49
N ILE A 178 9.52 11.28 6.45
CA ILE A 178 8.79 11.66 5.25
C ILE A 178 8.54 13.17 5.32
N ASP A 179 9.04 13.89 4.32
CA ASP A 179 8.71 15.29 4.13
C ASP A 179 7.26 15.47 3.67
N GLU A 180 6.64 16.61 3.99
CA GLU A 180 5.22 16.83 3.73
C GLU A 180 4.84 16.64 2.25
N GLN A 181 5.70 17.11 1.35
CA GLN A 181 5.54 16.97 -0.11
C GLN A 181 5.57 15.52 -0.60
N ASP A 182 6.23 14.63 0.15
CA ASP A 182 6.46 13.25 -0.24
C ASP A 182 5.34 12.31 0.20
N TYR A 183 4.44 12.75 1.08
CA TYR A 183 3.27 11.95 1.48
C TYR A 183 2.44 11.48 0.29
N ILE A 184 2.45 12.20 -0.84
CA ILE A 184 1.75 11.81 -2.06
C ILE A 184 2.14 10.42 -2.59
N TYR A 185 3.38 9.98 -2.31
CA TYR A 185 3.91 8.66 -2.66
C TYR A 185 3.47 7.55 -1.69
N PHE A 186 2.73 7.89 -0.64
CA PHE A 186 2.22 6.97 0.39
C PHE A 186 0.68 7.02 0.53
N GLN A 187 -0.02 7.73 -0.37
CA GLN A 187 -1.47 7.90 -0.30
C GLN A 187 -2.19 7.10 -1.40
N PRO A 188 -2.44 5.79 -1.21
CA PRO A 188 -3.26 5.06 -2.16
C PRO A 188 -4.70 5.55 -2.13
N ILE A 189 -5.22 5.93 -3.30
CA ILE A 189 -6.63 6.28 -3.47
C ILE A 189 -7.37 5.10 -4.07
N ASP A 190 -8.09 4.37 -3.23
CA ASP A 190 -9.01 3.33 -3.65
C ASP A 190 -10.47 3.74 -3.39
N THR A 191 -11.41 2.84 -3.70
CA THR A 191 -12.84 3.10 -3.54
C THR A 191 -13.22 3.43 -2.10
N TRP A 192 -12.59 2.81 -1.10
CA TRP A 192 -12.91 3.04 0.31
C TRP A 192 -12.32 4.35 0.81
N VAL A 193 -11.05 4.61 0.50
CA VAL A 193 -10.39 5.87 0.86
C VAL A 193 -11.15 7.06 0.27
N ARG A 194 -11.56 6.97 -1.01
CA ARG A 194 -12.38 7.99 -1.65
C ARG A 194 -13.72 8.19 -0.92
N GLN A 195 -14.49 7.13 -0.68
CA GLN A 195 -15.80 7.23 -0.03
C GLN A 195 -15.71 7.82 1.38
N VAL A 196 -14.67 7.48 2.14
CA VAL A 196 -14.44 8.05 3.47
C VAL A 196 -14.12 9.54 3.34
N ALA A 197 -13.22 9.93 2.43
CA ALA A 197 -12.88 11.33 2.21
C ALA A 197 -14.08 12.18 1.76
N GLU A 198 -14.94 11.65 0.88
CA GLU A 198 -16.19 12.28 0.45
C GLU A 198 -17.17 12.46 1.62
N ARG A 199 -17.38 11.41 2.43
CA ARG A 199 -18.27 11.46 3.60
C ARG A 199 -17.79 12.45 4.66
N LEU A 200 -16.49 12.59 4.82
CA LEU A 200 -15.88 13.58 5.72
C LEU A 200 -15.79 14.97 5.11
N LYS A 201 -16.25 15.16 3.87
CA LYS A 201 -16.18 16.43 3.12
C LYS A 201 -14.76 16.97 2.99
N ILE A 202 -13.77 16.08 2.97
CA ILE A 202 -12.37 16.40 2.65
C ILE A 202 -12.25 16.66 1.15
N ILE A 203 -13.00 15.90 0.35
CA ILE A 203 -13.10 16.06 -1.11
C ILE A 203 -14.56 16.16 -1.54
N ASP A 204 -14.79 16.87 -2.65
CA ASP A 204 -16.07 16.87 -3.34
C ASP A 204 -16.25 15.58 -4.15
N GLU A 205 -17.48 15.10 -4.29
CA GLU A 205 -17.82 13.91 -5.10
C GLU A 205 -17.38 14.05 -6.57
N ARG A 206 -17.28 15.29 -7.07
CA ARG A 206 -16.86 15.64 -8.44
C ARG A 206 -15.35 15.80 -8.59
N GLU A 207 -14.60 15.75 -7.50
CA GLU A 207 -13.14 15.78 -7.56
C GLU A 207 -12.67 14.47 -8.18
N ASN A 208 -11.88 14.52 -9.25
CA ASN A 208 -11.48 13.33 -10.02
C ASN A 208 -9.96 13.21 -10.12
N ASN A 209 -9.23 14.28 -9.82
CA ASN A 209 -7.78 14.30 -9.92
C ASN A 209 -7.19 13.57 -8.71
N ALA A 210 -6.45 12.49 -8.96
CA ALA A 210 -5.89 11.66 -7.89
C ALA A 210 -4.91 12.46 -7.00
N ASP A 211 -4.07 13.30 -7.59
CA ASP A 211 -3.09 14.10 -6.85
C ASP A 211 -3.79 15.14 -5.98
N THR A 212 -4.79 15.83 -6.51
CA THR A 212 -5.62 16.76 -5.72
C THR A 212 -6.35 16.06 -4.56
N ILE A 213 -6.83 14.83 -4.76
CA ILE A 213 -7.45 14.05 -3.69
C ILE A 213 -6.42 13.74 -2.59
N LYS A 214 -5.22 13.27 -2.97
CA LYS A 214 -4.15 12.98 -2.01
C LYS A 214 -3.76 14.22 -1.22
N GLU A 215 -3.53 15.35 -1.89
CA GLU A 215 -3.17 16.62 -1.26
C GLU A 215 -4.22 17.08 -0.24
N LYS A 216 -5.50 17.01 -0.61
CA LYS A 216 -6.61 17.36 0.30
C LYS A 216 -6.66 16.44 1.53
N ILE A 217 -6.45 15.14 1.36
CA ILE A 217 -6.39 14.17 2.47
C ILE A 217 -5.18 14.46 3.37
N ILE A 218 -4.00 14.68 2.79
CA ILE A 218 -2.77 15.00 3.54
C ILE A 218 -2.98 16.27 4.37
N SER A 219 -3.44 17.35 3.73
CA SER A 219 -3.67 18.63 4.41
C SER A 219 -4.68 18.50 5.56
N ALA A 220 -5.82 17.85 5.32
CA ALA A 220 -6.87 17.68 6.33
C ALA A 220 -6.45 16.80 7.51
N THR A 221 -5.57 15.81 7.28
CA THR A 221 -5.08 14.93 8.36
C THR A 221 -3.99 15.60 9.18
N LEU A 222 -3.03 16.27 8.54
CA LEU A 222 -1.98 17.03 9.21
C LEU A 222 -2.54 18.17 10.06
N SER A 223 -3.55 18.91 9.57
CA SER A 223 -4.17 20.00 10.34
C SER A 223 -4.82 19.53 11.64
N GLU A 224 -5.21 18.25 11.71
CA GLU A 224 -5.83 17.62 12.88
C GLU A 224 -4.85 16.82 13.74
N GLY A 225 -3.55 16.84 13.40
CA GLY A 225 -2.52 16.07 14.08
C GLY A 225 -2.65 14.57 13.88
N VAL A 226 -3.30 14.14 12.79
CA VAL A 226 -3.48 12.72 12.45
C VAL A 226 -2.47 12.33 11.38
N SER A 227 -1.81 11.19 11.57
CA SER A 227 -0.93 10.61 10.55
C SER A 227 -1.67 10.40 9.22
N PRO A 228 -1.19 10.98 8.10
CA PRO A 228 -1.78 10.71 6.79
C PRO A 228 -1.73 9.22 6.42
N LEU A 229 -0.69 8.49 6.89
CA LEU A 229 -0.54 7.06 6.64
C LEU A 229 -1.62 6.25 7.38
N LEU A 230 -1.81 6.54 8.67
CA LEU A 230 -2.81 5.84 9.49
C LEU A 230 -4.22 6.21 9.08
N PHE A 231 -4.51 7.47 8.75
CA PHE A 231 -5.81 7.85 8.21
C PHE A 231 -6.13 7.03 6.96
N ASN A 232 -5.19 6.94 6.02
CA ASN A 232 -5.40 6.19 4.78
C ASN A 232 -5.62 4.69 5.04
N ALA A 233 -4.81 4.09 5.92
CA ALA A 233 -4.98 2.70 6.36
C ALA A 233 -6.33 2.46 7.05
N GLY A 234 -6.77 3.41 7.88
CA GLY A 234 -8.03 3.33 8.61
C GLY A 234 -9.24 3.51 7.72
N ALA A 235 -9.18 4.42 6.73
CA ALA A 235 -10.24 4.59 5.75
C ALA A 235 -10.49 3.30 4.96
N TRP A 236 -9.40 2.61 4.58
CA TRP A 236 -9.48 1.29 3.98
C TRP A 236 -10.08 0.25 4.93
N TYR A 237 -9.62 0.21 6.18
CA TYR A 237 -10.09 -0.73 7.19
C TYR A 237 -11.59 -0.60 7.42
N ILE A 238 -12.09 0.63 7.61
CA ILE A 238 -13.51 0.93 7.78
C ILE A 238 -14.32 0.42 6.59
N GLY A 239 -13.86 0.68 5.36
CA GLY A 239 -14.56 0.24 4.16
C GLY A 239 -14.66 -1.29 4.09
N LYS A 240 -13.52 -1.98 4.28
CA LYS A 240 -13.45 -3.45 4.22
C LYS A 240 -14.25 -4.13 5.33
N HIS A 241 -14.24 -3.58 6.53
CA HIS A 241 -14.88 -4.15 7.73
C HIS A 241 -16.19 -3.46 8.10
N SER A 242 -16.77 -2.67 7.20
CA SER A 242 -17.98 -1.87 7.50
C SER A 242 -19.12 -2.71 8.08
N PHE A 243 -19.31 -3.94 7.59
CA PHE A 243 -20.31 -4.86 8.14
C PHE A 243 -19.94 -5.34 9.55
N ASP A 244 -18.72 -5.80 9.77
CA ASP A 244 -18.26 -6.28 11.08
C ASP A 244 -18.29 -5.18 12.14
N LEU A 245 -17.93 -3.95 11.76
CA LEU A 245 -17.96 -2.77 12.63
C LEU A 245 -19.38 -2.38 13.06
N LEU A 246 -20.41 -2.70 12.28
CA LEU A 246 -21.80 -2.47 12.69
C LEU A 246 -22.22 -3.36 13.86
N PHE A 247 -21.68 -4.58 13.94
CA PHE A 247 -22.07 -5.59 14.93
C PHE A 247 -21.10 -5.74 16.10
N ASN A 248 -19.84 -5.33 15.93
CA ASN A 248 -18.79 -5.44 16.92
C ASN A 248 -18.42 -4.08 17.54
N ASN A 249 -19.43 -3.23 17.82
CA ASN A 249 -19.22 -1.99 18.57
C ASN A 249 -18.85 -2.31 20.03
N GLU A 250 -17.58 -2.64 20.26
CA GLU A 250 -16.92 -2.61 21.56
C GLU A 250 -15.95 -1.42 21.62
#